data_AF-A0A3M5D8N1-F1
#
_entry.id   AF-A0A3M5D8N1-F1
#
_cell.length_a   1.000
_cell.length_b   1.000
_cell.length_c   1.000
_cell.angle_alpha   90.00
_cell.angle_beta   90.00
_cell.angle_gamma   90.00
#
_symmetry.space_group_name_H-M   'P 1'
#
loop_
_entity.id
_entity.type
_entity.pdbx_description
1 polymer ?
#
loop_
_entity_poly.entity_id
_entity_poly.type
_entity_poly.pdbx_seq_one_letter_code
_entity_poly.pdbx_strand_id
1 'polypeptide(L)'
;MQKSDIQWLKQWRDVVSNREENLPEVGRYNAGQKLLFWVLLLSMLTLLVTGIVIWRQYFSAWFGIEAIRLSALLHAFAAFVLIASIIVHIYAGIWVKGSMGAMLYGKVSRAWARKHHNGWLKEVGKGEEH
;
A
#
# COMPACT_ATOMS: atom_id res chain seq x y z
N MET A 1 -1.58 -14.25 -0.13
CA MET A 1 -2.71 -13.50 0.47
C MET A 1 -3.44 -14.45 1.42
N GLN A 2 -3.69 -14.07 2.67
CA GLN A 2 -4.33 -14.96 3.66
C GLN A 2 -5.87 -14.90 3.55
N LYS A 3 -6.58 -15.88 4.13
CA LYS A 3 -8.06 -15.88 4.16
C LYS A 3 -8.63 -14.64 4.87
N SER A 4 -7.96 -14.19 5.93
CA SER A 4 -8.27 -12.95 6.66
C SER A 4 -8.13 -11.71 5.78
N ASP A 5 -7.14 -11.67 4.88
CA ASP A 5 -6.96 -10.54 3.94
C ASP A 5 -8.14 -10.43 2.97
N ILE A 6 -8.64 -11.56 2.46
CA ILE A 6 -9.79 -11.61 1.54
C ILE A 6 -11.07 -11.16 2.25
N GLN A 7 -11.27 -11.60 3.50
CA GLN A 7 -12.41 -11.19 4.31
C GLN A 7 -12.38 -9.69 4.61
N TRP A 8 -11.21 -9.15 4.95
CA TRP A 8 -11.02 -7.72 5.18
C TRP A 8 -11.39 -6.89 3.93
N LEU A 9 -10.98 -7.33 2.73
CA LEU A 9 -11.34 -6.67 1.48
C LEU A 9 -12.84 -6.74 1.18
N LYS A 10 -13.52 -7.84 1.53
CA LYS A 10 -14.98 -7.96 1.40
C LYS A 10 -15.75 -7.00 2.33
N GLN A 11 -15.16 -6.65 3.47
CA GLN A 11 -15.75 -5.76 4.48
C GLN A 11 -15.26 -4.30 4.37
N TRP A 12 -14.82 -3.87 3.18
CA TRP A 12 -14.29 -2.51 2.97
C TRP A 12 -15.25 -1.39 3.44
N ARG A 13 -16.57 -1.62 3.37
CA ARG A 13 -17.59 -0.67 3.87
C ARG A 13 -17.51 -0.45 5.38
N ASP A 14 -17.21 -1.49 6.13
CA ASP A 14 -17.08 -1.41 7.59
C ASP A 14 -15.77 -0.76 8.01
N VAL A 15 -14.70 -0.96 7.22
CA VAL A 15 -13.44 -0.21 7.36
C VAL A 15 -13.68 1.29 7.17
N VAL A 16 -14.33 1.68 6.07
CA VAL A 16 -14.61 3.10 5.78
C VAL A 16 -15.59 3.72 6.79
N SER A 17 -16.52 2.91 7.32
CA SER A 17 -17.48 3.35 8.35
C SER A 17 -16.93 3.31 9.78
N ASN A 18 -15.63 3.01 9.96
CA ASN A 18 -14.98 2.91 11.27
C ASN A 18 -15.62 1.86 12.22
N ARG A 19 -16.28 0.84 11.67
CA ARG A 19 -16.87 -0.30 12.41
C ARG A 19 -15.83 -1.41 12.57
N GLU A 20 -14.76 -1.08 13.29
CA GLU A 20 -13.59 -1.96 13.43
C GLU A 20 -13.87 -3.23 14.25
N GLU A 21 -14.95 -3.27 15.05
CA GLU A 21 -15.35 -4.47 15.81
C GLU A 21 -15.74 -5.68 14.94
N ASN A 22 -16.13 -5.46 13.69
CA ASN A 22 -16.58 -6.52 12.77
C ASN A 22 -15.46 -7.03 11.85
N LEU A 23 -14.24 -6.47 11.99
CA LEU A 23 -13.11 -6.82 11.13
C LEU A 23 -12.40 -8.08 11.62
N PRO A 24 -11.91 -8.94 10.71
CA PRO A 24 -11.14 -10.12 11.07
C PRO A 24 -9.83 -9.71 11.75
N GLU A 25 -9.22 -10.64 12.51
CA GLU A 25 -7.94 -10.38 13.17
C GLU A 25 -6.87 -9.95 12.15
N VAL A 26 -6.39 -8.72 12.32
CA VAL A 26 -5.38 -8.10 11.45
C VAL A 26 -3.99 -8.38 12.01
N GLY A 27 -3.10 -8.93 11.18
CA GLY A 27 -1.68 -9.10 11.48
C GLY A 27 -0.91 -7.77 11.43
N ARG A 28 0.42 -7.81 11.22
CA ARG A 28 1.26 -6.60 11.24
C ARG A 28 0.86 -5.54 10.21
N TYR A 29 0.34 -5.96 9.06
CA TYR A 29 -0.20 -5.09 8.01
C TYR A 29 -1.59 -5.57 7.61
N ASN A 30 -2.52 -4.64 7.42
CA ASN A 30 -3.86 -4.94 6.92
C ASN A 30 -3.87 -5.18 5.40
N ALA A 31 -4.98 -5.72 4.88
CA ALA A 31 -5.07 -6.04 3.46
C ALA A 31 -5.02 -4.80 2.56
N GLY A 32 -5.55 -3.66 3.01
CA GLY A 32 -5.45 -2.38 2.30
C GLY A 32 -4.01 -1.88 2.17
N GLN A 33 -3.22 -1.95 3.24
CA GLN A 33 -1.79 -1.60 3.24
C GLN A 33 -1.00 -2.52 2.31
N LYS A 34 -1.29 -3.83 2.31
CA LYS A 34 -0.67 -4.79 1.39
C LYS A 34 -1.04 -4.49 -0.07
N LEU A 35 -2.30 -4.22 -0.35
CA LEU A 35 -2.76 -3.87 -1.70
C LEU A 35 -2.08 -2.59 -2.19
N LEU A 36 -2.09 -1.55 -1.35
CA LEU A 36 -1.43 -0.28 -1.64
C LEU A 36 0.06 -0.45 -1.91
N PHE A 37 0.76 -1.29 -1.13
CA PHE A 37 2.16 -1.63 -1.38
C PHE A 37 2.36 -2.22 -2.79
N TRP A 38 1.56 -3.21 -3.19
CA TRP A 38 1.68 -3.82 -4.52
C TRP A 38 1.34 -2.85 -5.65
N VAL A 39 0.30 -2.02 -5.48
CA VAL A 39 -0.08 -1.00 -6.47
C VAL A 39 1.03 0.03 -6.66
N LEU A 40 1.63 0.52 -5.57
CA LEU A 40 2.76 1.46 -5.63
C LEU A 40 3.97 0.81 -6.29
N LEU A 41 4.33 -0.42 -5.91
CA LEU A 41 5.47 -1.15 -6.46
C LEU A 41 5.32 -1.39 -7.97
N LEU A 42 4.18 -1.91 -8.41
CA LEU A 42 3.91 -2.18 -9.83
C LEU A 42 3.88 -0.88 -10.65
N SER A 43 3.28 0.18 -10.10
CA SER A 43 3.28 1.50 -10.75
C SER A 43 4.71 2.04 -10.91
N MET A 44 5.54 1.96 -9.86
CA MET A 44 6.94 2.40 -9.93
C MET A 44 7.76 1.61 -10.96
N LEU A 45 7.62 0.28 -11.00
CA LEU A 45 8.29 -0.55 -12.00
C LEU A 45 7.82 -0.21 -13.42
N THR A 46 6.52 -0.02 -13.62
CA THR A 46 5.95 0.39 -14.91
C THR A 46 6.50 1.73 -15.34
N LEU A 47 6.53 2.73 -14.44
CA LEU A 47 7.10 4.05 -14.70
C LEU A 47 8.58 3.98 -15.05
N LEU A 48 9.37 3.15 -14.35
CA LEU A 48 10.79 2.98 -14.64
C LEU A 48 11.01 2.41 -16.04
N VAL A 49 10.34 1.29 -16.37
CA VAL A 49 10.50 0.63 -17.67
C VAL A 49 10.03 1.53 -18.81
N THR A 50 8.81 2.07 -18.71
CA THR A 50 8.25 2.95 -19.75
C THR A 50 9.00 4.27 -19.84
N GLY A 51 9.49 4.80 -18.72
CA GLY A 51 10.31 6.00 -18.64
C GLY A 51 11.64 5.85 -19.39
N ILE A 52 12.30 4.70 -19.26
CA ILE A 52 13.49 4.36 -20.06
C ILE A 52 13.13 4.35 -21.55
N VAL A 53 12.03 3.70 -21.95
CA VAL A 53 11.64 3.62 -23.37
C VAL A 53 11.37 4.99 -23.99
N ILE A 54 10.68 5.89 -23.26
CA ILE A 54 10.34 7.22 -23.79
C ILE A 54 11.44 8.26 -23.61
N TRP A 55 12.56 7.91 -22.98
CA TRP A 55 13.66 8.85 -22.73
C TRP A 55 14.37 9.22 -24.02
N ARG A 56 14.01 10.40 -24.55
CA ARG A 56 14.46 10.88 -25.86
C ARG A 56 15.97 10.91 -26.05
N GLN A 57 16.69 11.45 -25.07
CA GLN A 57 18.12 11.72 -25.18
C GLN A 57 18.99 10.47 -25.26
N TYR A 58 18.61 9.37 -24.59
CA TYR A 58 19.51 8.23 -24.41
C TYR A 58 18.98 6.93 -25.01
N PHE A 59 17.68 6.66 -24.88
CA PHE A 59 17.15 5.30 -25.06
C PHE A 59 16.09 5.19 -26.16
N SER A 60 15.30 6.25 -26.40
CA SER A 60 14.15 6.17 -27.31
C SER A 60 14.50 5.74 -28.74
N ALA A 61 15.71 6.06 -29.21
CA ALA A 61 16.18 5.71 -30.55
C ALA A 61 16.33 4.19 -30.75
N TRP A 62 16.42 3.41 -29.67
CA TRP A 62 16.51 1.94 -29.73
C TRP A 62 15.16 1.25 -29.86
N PHE A 63 14.06 2.01 -29.77
CA PHE A 63 12.70 1.47 -29.79
C PHE A 63 11.90 1.96 -31.00
N GLY A 64 11.04 1.09 -31.52
CA GLY A 64 10.11 1.46 -32.59
C GLY A 64 9.05 2.46 -32.10
N ILE A 65 8.48 3.23 -33.04
CA ILE A 65 7.51 4.28 -32.70
C ILE A 65 6.27 3.77 -31.96
N GLU A 66 5.81 2.56 -32.27
CA GLU A 66 4.68 1.92 -31.60
C GLU A 66 4.99 1.59 -30.13
N ALA A 67 6.21 1.12 -29.84
CA ALA A 67 6.65 0.87 -28.46
C ALA A 67 6.75 2.16 -27.65
N ILE A 68 7.23 3.25 -28.26
CA ILE A 68 7.30 4.58 -27.63
C ILE A 68 5.89 5.09 -27.29
N ARG A 69 4.93 4.97 -28.23
CA ARG A 69 3.54 5.40 -28.02
C ARG A 69 2.86 4.62 -26.90
N LEU A 70 2.97 3.29 -26.93
CA LEU A 70 2.42 2.43 -25.88
C LEU A 70 3.07 2.75 -24.52
N SER A 71 4.39 2.95 -24.50
CA SER A 71 5.11 3.29 -23.27
C SER A 71 4.66 4.64 -22.71
N ALA A 72 4.45 5.66 -23.55
CA ALA A 72 3.93 6.96 -23.10
C ALA A 72 2.54 6.84 -22.48
N LEU A 73 1.64 6.05 -23.08
CA LEU A 73 0.30 5.80 -22.55
C LEU A 73 0.36 5.08 -21.19
N LEU A 74 1.13 3.99 -21.11
CA LEU A 74 1.31 3.23 -19.88
C LEU A 74 1.98 4.06 -18.78
N HIS A 75 2.95 4.91 -19.14
CA HIS A 75 3.61 5.80 -18.20
C HIS A 75 2.64 6.82 -17.61
N ALA A 76 1.84 7.49 -18.45
CA ALA A 76 0.85 8.45 -18.00
C ALA A 76 -0.21 7.80 -17.10
N PHE A 77 -0.69 6.61 -17.47
CA PHE A 77 -1.65 5.85 -16.65
C PHE A 77 -1.05 5.42 -15.31
N ALA A 78 0.15 4.85 -15.31
CA ALA A 78 0.84 4.45 -14.08
C ALA A 78 1.15 5.64 -13.18
N ALA A 79 1.52 6.80 -13.74
CA ALA A 79 1.73 8.03 -12.98
C ALA A 79 0.44 8.49 -12.30
N PHE A 80 -0.69 8.48 -13.02
CA PHE A 80 -1.99 8.81 -12.46
C PHE A 80 -2.37 7.88 -11.29
N VAL A 81 -2.24 6.56 -11.49
CA VAL A 81 -2.53 5.55 -10.44
C VAL A 81 -1.61 5.73 -9.24
N LEU A 82 -0.32 6.00 -9.45
CA LEU A 82 0.65 6.23 -8.38
C LEU A 82 0.29 7.46 -7.55
N ILE A 83 -0.01 8.58 -8.21
CA ILE A 83 -0.39 9.83 -7.53
C ILE A 83 -1.67 9.64 -6.71
N ALA A 84 -2.72 9.03 -7.29
CA ALA A 84 -3.95 8.74 -6.57
C ALA A 84 -3.70 7.83 -5.35
N SER A 85 -2.85 6.82 -5.51
CA SER A 85 -2.47 5.91 -4.43
C SER A 85 -1.71 6.63 -3.31
N ILE A 86 -0.81 7.56 -3.63
CA ILE A 86 -0.09 8.38 -2.65
C ILE A 86 -1.06 9.26 -1.86
N ILE A 87 -2.04 9.88 -2.52
CA ILE A 87 -3.07 10.68 -1.83
C ILE A 87 -3.83 9.82 -0.81
N VAL A 88 -4.29 8.63 -1.21
CA VAL A 88 -4.95 7.67 -0.32
C VAL A 88 -4.03 7.24 0.82
N HIS A 89 -2.75 6.98 0.53
CA HIS A 89 -1.75 6.61 1.52
C HIS A 89 -1.60 7.66 2.63
N ILE A 90 -1.41 8.93 2.22
CA ILE A 90 -1.24 10.06 3.14
C ILE A 90 -2.50 10.26 3.97
N TYR A 91 -3.67 10.22 3.32
CA TYR A 91 -4.95 10.35 4.02
C TYR A 91 -5.12 9.26 5.08
N ALA A 92 -4.85 7.99 4.75
CA ALA A 92 -4.95 6.88 5.69
C ALA A 92 -3.96 7.05 6.86
N GLY A 93 -2.74 7.53 6.61
CA GLY A 93 -1.74 7.80 7.65
C GLY A 93 -2.16 8.88 8.64
N ILE A 94 -2.90 9.89 8.19
CA ILE A 94 -3.43 10.98 9.04
C ILE A 94 -4.71 10.55 9.77
N TRP A 95 -5.56 9.77 9.11
CA TRP A 95 -6.84 9.31 9.65
C TRP A 95 -6.66 8.33 10.81
N VAL A 96 -5.77 7.34 10.66
CA VAL A 96 -5.46 6.36 11.71
C VAL A 96 -4.50 7.00 12.72
N LYS A 97 -5.06 7.66 13.74
CA LYS A 97 -4.31 8.34 14.81
C LYS A 97 -3.26 7.40 15.42
N GLY A 98 -2.04 7.89 15.59
CA GLY A 98 -0.90 7.11 16.08
C GLY A 98 0.00 6.51 14.99
N SER A 99 -0.50 6.38 13.75
CA SER A 99 0.29 5.81 12.64
C SER A 99 1.49 6.67 12.24
N MET A 100 1.36 8.01 12.27
CA MET A 100 2.50 8.91 12.00
C MET A 100 3.61 8.76 13.03
N GLY A 101 3.26 8.60 14.32
CA GLY A 101 4.24 8.36 15.37
C GLY A 101 4.97 7.03 15.18
N ALA A 102 4.25 5.99 14.73
CA ALA A 102 4.83 4.71 14.34
C ALA A 102 5.87 4.86 13.22
N MET A 103 5.56 5.66 12.19
CA MET A 103 6.43 5.86 11.03
C MET A 103 7.65 6.71 11.35
N LEU A 104 7.49 7.77 12.15
CA LEU A 104 8.57 8.72 12.46
C LEU A 104 9.48 8.24 13.59
N TYR A 105 8.92 7.58 14.60
CA TYR A 105 9.65 7.22 15.83
C TYR A 105 9.76 5.70 16.04
N GLY A 106 9.14 4.89 15.20
CA GLY A 106 9.20 3.42 15.27
C GLY A 106 8.44 2.81 16.45
N LYS A 107 7.65 3.59 17.21
CA LYS A 107 6.96 3.14 18.43
C LYS A 107 5.44 3.33 18.32
N VAL A 108 4.69 2.35 18.81
CA VAL A 108 3.21 2.39 18.92
C VAL A 108 2.78 2.01 20.34
N SER A 109 1.64 2.56 20.79
CA SER A 109 1.09 2.18 22.09
C SER A 109 0.46 0.78 22.02
N ARG A 110 0.51 0.02 23.13
CA ARG A 110 -0.16 -1.30 23.21
C ARG A 110 -1.66 -1.20 22.96
N ALA A 111 -2.30 -0.10 23.35
CA ALA A 111 -3.72 0.16 23.07
C ALA A 111 -3.99 0.33 21.57
N TRP A 112 -3.12 1.03 20.86
CA TRP A 112 -3.21 1.18 19.40
C TRP A 112 -3.01 -0.16 18.68
N ALA A 113 -2.00 -0.92 19.10
CA ALA A 113 -1.73 -2.25 18.55
C ALA A 113 -2.91 -3.20 18.77
N ARG A 114 -3.54 -3.17 19.94
CA ARG A 114 -4.73 -3.99 20.22
C ARG A 114 -5.92 -3.63 19.33
N LYS A 115 -6.10 -2.34 19.04
CA LYS A 115 -7.23 -1.84 18.25
C LYS A 115 -7.08 -2.12 16.76
N HIS A 116 -5.92 -1.82 16.17
CA HIS A 116 -5.74 -1.89 14.72
C HIS A 116 -4.98 -3.13 14.23
N HIS A 117 -4.22 -3.80 15.11
CA HIS A 117 -3.31 -4.89 14.77
C HIS A 117 -3.30 -5.99 15.86
N ASN A 118 -4.48 -6.41 16.32
CA ASN A 118 -4.63 -7.35 17.43
C ASN A 118 -3.89 -8.69 17.18
N GLY A 119 -3.88 -9.18 15.94
CA GLY A 119 -3.17 -10.40 15.57
C GLY A 119 -1.66 -10.27 15.77
N TRP A 120 -1.09 -9.11 15.41
CA TRP A 120 0.32 -8.82 15.63
C TRP A 120 0.67 -8.68 17.11
N LEU A 121 -0.20 -8.05 17.91
CA LEU A 121 0.03 -7.93 19.36
C LEU A 121 0.11 -9.30 20.04
N LYS A 122 -0.73 -10.26 19.63
CA LYS A 122 -0.70 -11.64 20.12
C LYS A 122 0.59 -12.37 19.71
N GLU A 123 1.08 -12.15 18.50
CA GLU A 123 2.36 -12.72 18.03
C GLU A 123 3.55 -12.19 18.84
N VAL A 124 3.62 -10.87 19.06
CA VAL A 124 4.69 -10.25 19.86
C VAL A 124 4.64 -10.72 21.32
N GLY A 125 3.45 -10.78 21.93
CA GLY A 125 3.29 -11.24 23.30
C GLY A 125 3.72 -12.70 23.52
N LYS A 126 3.51 -13.57 22.53
CA LYS A 126 4.01 -14.96 22.56
C LYS A 126 5.54 -15.06 22.41
N GLY A 127 6.18 -14.06 21.80
CA GLY A 127 7.63 -14.00 21.64
C GLY A 127 8.37 -13.42 22.86
N GLU A 128 7.68 -12.72 23.78
CA GLU A 128 8.26 -12.21 25.03
C GLU A 128 8.29 -13.28 26.16
N GLU A 129 7.59 -14.41 26.00
CA GLU A 129 7.55 -15.52 26.97
C GLU A 129 8.66 -16.58 26.76
N HIS A 130 9.59 -16.35 25.82
CA HIS A 130 10.77 -17.18 25.55
C HIS A 130 12.06 -16.36 25.71
#